data_AF-A0A554KZF5-F1
#
_entry.id   AF-A0A554KZF5-F1
#
_cell.length_a   1.000
_cell.length_b   1.000
_cell.length_c   1.000
_cell.angle_alpha   90.00
_cell.angle_beta   90.00
_cell.angle_gamma   90.00
#
_symmetry.space_group_name_H-M   'P 1'
#
loop_
_entity.id
_entity.type
_entity.pdbx_description
1 polymer ?
#
loop_
_entity_poly.entity_id
_entity_poly.type
_entity_poly.pdbx_seq_one_letter_code
_entity_poly.pdbx_strand_id
1 'polypeptide(L)'
;MAKKIAIFILILLILSTFYSSKFEVRGDSVVSSQVIDEVSARKLDPEAQILSNYLTRFDSPLQYHAQDFVDAARVYGLDWKMLPAIAGVESTFGKFIPGGYNAWGWGVYGDQAIYFGSWREAMFTIAKGLRENYLDRGLTEPYAMNRAYATSPHWGGKVTYFMNDMEKFAQKYEAENIVADVGFPPVKIAATSGLLTQR
;
A
#
# COMPACT_ATOMS: atom_id res chain seq x y z
N MET A 1 26.70 -2.62 -45.79
CA MET A 1 25.36 -2.75 -45.19
C MET A 1 24.63 -4.05 -45.57
N ALA A 2 24.69 -4.52 -46.82
CA ALA A 2 24.01 -5.75 -47.26
C ALA A 2 24.39 -7.03 -46.49
N LYS A 3 25.65 -7.19 -46.06
CA LYS A 3 26.09 -8.38 -45.30
C LYS A 3 25.51 -8.50 -43.88
N LYS A 4 25.13 -7.38 -43.23
CA LYS A 4 24.52 -7.40 -41.88
C LYS A 4 23.01 -7.70 -41.93
N ILE A 5 22.34 -7.33 -43.02
CA ILE A 5 20.92 -7.64 -43.25
C ILE A 5 20.74 -9.14 -43.57
N ALA A 6 21.67 -9.74 -44.31
CA ALA A 6 21.64 -11.18 -44.62
C ALA A 6 21.78 -12.06 -43.36
N ILE A 7 22.58 -11.65 -42.37
CA ILE A 7 22.76 -12.37 -41.10
C ILE A 7 21.52 -12.28 -40.22
N PHE A 8 20.82 -11.13 -40.22
CA PHE A 8 19.61 -10.93 -39.41
C PHE A 8 18.40 -11.74 -39.95
N ILE A 9 18.29 -11.89 -41.27
CA ILE A 9 17.25 -12.73 -41.91
C ILE A 9 17.51 -14.23 -41.69
N LEU A 10 18.79 -14.65 -41.66
CA LEU A 10 19.15 -16.04 -41.38
C LEU A 10 18.84 -16.45 -39.93
N ILE A 11 18.99 -15.55 -38.96
CA ILE A 11 18.67 -15.79 -37.54
C ILE A 11 17.15 -15.88 -37.30
N LEU A 12 16.34 -15.08 -38.01
CA LEU A 12 14.87 -15.14 -37.95
C LEU A 12 14.28 -16.42 -38.56
N LEU A 13 14.94 -17.02 -39.56
CA LEU A 13 14.52 -18.29 -40.17
C LEU A 13 14.86 -19.52 -39.34
N ILE A 14 15.89 -19.46 -38.49
CA ILE A 14 16.27 -20.58 -37.59
C ILE A 14 15.40 -20.59 -36.31
N LEU A 15 14.85 -19.44 -35.91
CA LEU A 15 13.99 -19.34 -34.72
C LEU A 15 12.55 -19.85 -34.95
N SER A 16 12.06 -19.88 -36.20
CA SER A 16 10.72 -20.37 -36.53
C SER A 16 10.63 -21.90 -36.69
N THR A 17 11.76 -22.59 -36.87
CA THR A 17 11.79 -24.07 -37.05
C THR A 17 11.84 -24.86 -35.73
N PHE A 18 11.84 -24.18 -34.57
CA PHE A 18 11.79 -24.85 -33.25
C PHE A 18 10.40 -24.87 -32.60
N TYR A 19 9.36 -24.35 -33.28
CA TYR A 19 7.97 -24.50 -32.84
C TYR A 19 7.26 -25.61 -33.63
N SER A 20 7.65 -26.86 -33.38
CA SER A 20 6.84 -28.04 -33.74
C SER A 20 7.27 -29.23 -32.90
N SER A 21 7.03 -29.15 -31.58
CA SER A 21 6.85 -30.39 -30.81
C SER A 21 5.50 -30.97 -31.22
N LYS A 22 5.52 -32.07 -31.98
CA LYS A 22 4.32 -32.88 -32.24
C LYS A 22 3.85 -33.45 -30.89
N PHE A 23 2.71 -32.97 -30.41
CA PHE A 23 2.02 -33.56 -29.27
C PHE A 23 1.23 -34.76 -29.80
N GLU A 24 1.72 -35.97 -29.53
CA GLU A 24 1.04 -37.21 -29.85
C GLU A 24 0.12 -37.57 -28.67
N VAL A 25 -1.17 -37.32 -28.82
CA VAL A 25 -2.18 -37.72 -27.83
C VAL A 25 -2.38 -39.22 -27.93
N ARG A 26 -1.72 -39.98 -27.06
CA ARG A 26 -2.13 -41.34 -26.73
C ARG A 26 -3.19 -41.24 -25.64
N GLY A 27 -4.42 -41.56 -26.01
CA GLY A 27 -5.56 -41.57 -25.10
C GLY A 27 -5.41 -42.68 -24.06
N ASP A 28 -4.80 -42.35 -22.93
CA ASP A 28 -5.05 -43.04 -21.68
C ASP A 28 -5.77 -42.06 -20.75
N SER A 29 -7.02 -42.39 -20.44
CA SER A 29 -7.90 -41.64 -19.55
C SER A 29 -7.39 -41.72 -18.11
N VAL A 30 -6.34 -40.96 -17.79
CA VAL A 30 -6.02 -40.61 -16.41
C VAL A 30 -6.88 -39.41 -16.07
N VAL A 31 -7.90 -39.63 -15.26
CA VAL A 31 -8.68 -38.57 -14.61
C VAL A 31 -7.68 -37.68 -13.87
N SER A 32 -7.30 -36.58 -14.52
CA SER A 32 -6.52 -35.51 -13.92
C SER A 32 -7.42 -34.87 -12.87
N SER A 33 -7.34 -35.41 -11.66
CA SER A 33 -7.70 -34.71 -10.42
C SER A 33 -7.15 -33.30 -10.53
N GLN A 34 -8.02 -32.35 -10.87
CA GLN A 34 -7.70 -30.94 -10.85
C GLN A 34 -7.38 -30.63 -9.39
N VAL A 35 -6.10 -30.58 -9.05
CA VAL A 35 -5.64 -29.92 -7.83
C VAL A 35 -6.00 -28.46 -8.05
N ILE A 36 -7.19 -28.08 -7.59
CA ILE A 36 -7.53 -26.68 -7.40
C ILE A 36 -6.63 -26.27 -6.24
N ASP A 37 -5.46 -25.71 -6.56
CA ASP A 37 -4.67 -24.98 -5.58
C ASP A 37 -5.60 -23.89 -5.04
N GLU A 38 -6.06 -24.10 -3.80
CA GLU A 38 -6.79 -23.11 -3.05
C GLU A 38 -5.88 -21.88 -2.99
N VAL A 39 -6.23 -20.84 -3.76
CA VAL A 39 -5.58 -19.54 -3.67
C VAL A 39 -5.97 -18.97 -2.31
N SER A 40 -5.26 -19.41 -1.27
CA SER A 40 -5.37 -18.88 0.07
C SER A 40 -4.90 -17.43 0.00
N ALA A 41 -5.86 -16.50 0.01
CA ALA A 41 -5.58 -15.09 0.13
C ALA A 41 -4.75 -14.91 1.41
N ARG A 42 -3.48 -14.49 1.25
CA ARG A 42 -2.60 -14.23 2.39
C ARG A 42 -3.30 -13.24 3.32
N LYS A 43 -3.48 -13.63 4.58
CA LYS A 43 -3.99 -12.75 5.62
C LYS A 43 -3.05 -11.53 5.75
N LEU A 44 -3.62 -10.34 5.69
CA LEU A 44 -2.90 -9.08 5.90
C LEU A 44 -2.34 -9.02 7.34
N ASP A 45 -1.19 -8.37 7.51
CA ASP A 45 -0.69 -8.01 8.84
C ASP A 45 -1.71 -7.12 9.57
N PRO A 46 -1.77 -7.14 10.92
CA PRO A 46 -2.74 -6.33 11.68
C PRO A 46 -2.73 -4.84 11.30
N GLU A 47 -1.54 -4.24 11.17
CA GLU A 47 -1.38 -2.84 10.77
C GLU A 47 -1.89 -2.60 9.34
N ALA A 48 -1.71 -3.58 8.44
CA ALA A 48 -2.20 -3.49 7.07
C ALA A 48 -3.73 -3.61 7.01
N GLN A 49 -4.35 -4.42 7.86
CA GLN A 49 -5.82 -4.47 7.97
C GLN A 49 -6.36 -3.12 8.46
N ILE A 50 -5.76 -2.55 9.51
CA ILE A 50 -6.14 -1.24 10.05
C ILE A 50 -5.98 -0.17 8.99
N LEU A 51 -4.82 -0.11 8.32
CA LEU A 51 -4.54 0.87 7.28
C LEU A 51 -5.50 0.74 6.10
N SER A 52 -5.78 -0.48 5.65
CA SER A 52 -6.77 -0.73 4.59
C SER A 52 -8.12 -0.13 4.95
N ASN A 53 -8.64 -0.44 6.14
CA ASN A 53 -9.94 0.08 6.61
C ASN A 53 -9.93 1.61 6.79
N TYR A 54 -8.82 2.17 7.28
CA TYR A 54 -8.65 3.62 7.40
C TYR A 54 -8.76 4.30 6.03
N LEU A 55 -8.02 3.79 5.03
CA LEU A 55 -7.97 4.35 3.68
C LEU A 55 -9.30 4.18 2.93
N THR A 56 -10.08 3.13 3.23
CA THR A 56 -11.44 2.95 2.70
C THR A 56 -12.36 4.12 3.03
N ARG A 57 -12.22 4.74 4.21
CA ARG A 57 -13.05 5.90 4.60
C ARG A 57 -12.84 7.13 3.72
N PHE A 58 -11.77 7.14 2.94
CA PHE A 58 -11.43 8.21 2.02
C PHE A 58 -11.69 7.84 0.55
N ASP A 59 -12.17 6.63 0.25
CA ASP A 59 -12.22 6.07 -1.11
C ASP A 59 -10.84 6.13 -1.79
N SER A 60 -9.80 5.81 -1.04
CA SER A 60 -8.42 5.87 -1.55
C SER A 60 -8.10 4.66 -2.42
N PRO A 61 -7.45 4.83 -3.59
CA PRO A 61 -6.93 3.69 -4.37
C PRO A 61 -5.82 2.93 -3.62
N LEU A 62 -5.21 3.54 -2.61
CA LEU A 62 -4.12 2.96 -1.84
C LEU A 62 -4.60 1.91 -0.84
N GLN A 63 -5.91 1.80 -0.58
CA GLN A 63 -6.48 0.81 0.34
C GLN A 63 -6.10 -0.63 -0.04
N TYR A 64 -5.98 -0.92 -1.34
CA TYR A 64 -5.61 -2.24 -1.86
C TYR A 64 -4.11 -2.57 -1.73
N HIS A 65 -3.31 -1.61 -1.27
CA HIS A 65 -1.86 -1.69 -1.13
C HIS A 65 -1.41 -1.53 0.33
N ALA A 66 -2.31 -1.72 1.30
CA ALA A 66 -1.99 -1.54 2.71
C ALA A 66 -0.83 -2.43 3.20
N GLN A 67 -0.73 -3.67 2.70
CA GLN A 67 0.42 -4.53 3.01
C GLN A 67 1.73 -3.97 2.46
N ASP A 68 1.72 -3.37 1.27
CA ASP A 68 2.92 -2.80 0.65
C ASP A 68 3.48 -1.65 1.50
N PHE A 69 2.62 -0.84 2.13
CA PHE A 69 3.03 0.20 3.07
C PHE A 69 3.74 -0.38 4.30
N VAL A 70 3.12 -1.38 4.93
CA VAL A 70 3.65 -2.00 6.17
C VAL A 70 4.97 -2.71 5.87
N ASP A 71 5.05 -3.41 4.73
CA ASP A 71 6.28 -4.03 4.26
C ASP A 71 7.40 -3.00 4.06
N ALA A 72 7.12 -1.91 3.34
CA ALA A 72 8.10 -0.86 3.08
C ALA A 72 8.56 -0.20 4.39
N ALA A 73 7.63 0.12 5.29
CA ALA A 73 7.94 0.71 6.58
C ALA A 73 8.83 -0.22 7.42
N ARG A 74 8.52 -1.52 7.45
CA ARG A 74 9.33 -2.52 8.17
C ARG A 74 10.73 -2.66 7.58
N VAL A 75 10.86 -2.75 6.26
CA VAL A 75 12.15 -2.90 5.56
C VAL A 75 13.08 -1.72 5.83
N TYR A 76 12.54 -0.50 5.88
CA TYR A 76 13.34 0.71 6.03
C TYR A 76 13.27 1.34 7.43
N GLY A 77 12.64 0.67 8.39
CA GLY A 77 12.57 1.08 9.80
C GLY A 77 11.84 2.40 10.02
N LEU A 78 10.68 2.58 9.39
CA LEU A 78 9.76 3.71 9.60
C LEU A 78 8.58 3.31 10.49
N ASP A 79 7.94 4.28 11.13
CA ASP A 79 6.56 4.10 11.59
C ASP A 79 5.67 3.83 10.37
N TRP A 80 4.86 2.77 10.42
CA TRP A 80 3.98 2.36 9.31
C TRP A 80 2.96 3.43 8.91
N LYS A 81 2.68 4.39 9.80
CA LYS A 81 1.80 5.54 9.57
C LYS A 81 2.48 6.67 8.77
N MET A 82 3.81 6.70 8.69
CA MET A 82 4.55 7.81 8.08
C MET A 82 4.23 7.98 6.59
N LEU A 83 4.43 6.94 5.78
CA LEU A 83 4.15 6.98 4.35
C LEU A 83 2.68 7.29 4.02
N PRO A 84 1.67 6.62 4.62
CA PRO A 84 0.28 6.94 4.32
C PRO A 84 -0.10 8.36 4.78
N ALA A 85 0.45 8.87 5.89
CA ALA A 85 0.20 10.25 6.33
C ALA A 85 0.71 11.28 5.32
N ILE A 86 1.92 11.10 4.80
CA ILE A 86 2.46 11.97 3.75
C ILE A 86 1.57 11.91 2.51
N ALA A 87 1.14 10.73 2.06
CA ALA A 87 0.20 10.61 0.95
C ALA A 87 -1.14 11.32 1.20
N GLY A 88 -1.63 11.31 2.45
CA GLY A 88 -2.81 12.05 2.89
C GLY A 88 -2.66 13.56 2.66
N VAL A 89 -1.50 14.12 3.01
CA VAL A 89 -1.20 15.54 2.82
C VAL A 89 -1.07 15.90 1.34
N GLU A 90 -0.34 15.09 0.57
CA GLU A 90 0.10 15.46 -0.78
C GLU A 90 -0.96 15.22 -1.86
N SER A 91 -1.78 14.19 -1.70
CA SER A 91 -2.69 13.74 -2.76
C SER A 91 -4.06 13.28 -2.27
N THR A 92 -4.39 13.56 -1.00
CA THR A 92 -5.58 12.97 -0.34
C THR A 92 -5.58 11.45 -0.47
N PHE A 93 -4.46 10.84 -0.08
CA PHE A 93 -4.23 9.40 -0.15
C PHE A 93 -4.32 8.85 -1.58
N GLY A 94 -3.62 9.48 -2.53
CA GLY A 94 -3.49 9.00 -3.91
C GLY A 94 -4.68 9.30 -4.82
N LYS A 95 -5.67 10.07 -4.35
CA LYS A 95 -6.84 10.47 -5.15
C LYS A 95 -6.52 11.56 -6.17
N PHE A 96 -5.63 12.47 -5.80
CA PHE A 96 -5.26 13.62 -6.63
C PHE A 96 -3.77 13.53 -6.95
N ILE A 97 -3.46 12.84 -8.04
CA ILE A 97 -2.09 12.72 -8.57
C ILE A 97 -2.05 13.17 -10.03
N PRO A 98 -0.93 13.73 -10.51
CA PRO A 98 -0.79 14.17 -11.91
C PRO A 98 -0.61 13.02 -12.91
N GLY A 99 -0.67 11.76 -12.46
CA GLY A 99 -0.42 10.55 -13.24
C GLY A 99 0.61 9.63 -12.58
N GLY A 100 0.78 8.42 -13.13
CA GLY A 100 1.67 7.39 -12.57
C GLY A 100 1.24 6.97 -11.16
N TYR A 101 2.22 6.70 -10.29
CA TYR A 101 1.99 6.19 -8.93
C TYR A 101 2.72 7.03 -7.86
N ASN A 102 2.65 8.36 -7.97
CA ASN A 102 3.32 9.29 -7.04
C ASN A 102 2.31 10.03 -6.16
N ALA A 103 1.88 9.37 -5.08
CA ALA A 103 0.97 9.96 -4.10
C ALA A 103 1.64 10.91 -3.09
N TRP A 104 2.96 11.07 -3.14
CA TRP A 104 3.77 11.76 -2.11
C TRP A 104 4.43 13.04 -2.61
N GLY A 105 4.18 13.46 -3.86
CA GLY A 105 4.88 14.61 -4.43
C GLY A 105 6.40 14.41 -4.52
N TRP A 106 6.87 13.15 -4.51
CA TRP A 106 8.29 12.85 -4.39
C TRP A 106 9.04 13.19 -5.68
N GLY A 107 10.13 13.95 -5.56
CA GLY A 107 10.96 14.37 -6.71
C GLY A 107 10.22 15.29 -7.69
N VAL A 108 9.25 16.07 -7.23
CA VAL A 108 8.55 17.08 -8.04
C VAL A 108 9.32 18.41 -7.97
N TYR A 109 9.77 18.91 -9.13
CA TYR A 109 10.48 20.18 -9.27
C TYR A 109 10.01 20.92 -10.52
N GLY A 110 9.29 22.04 -10.35
CA GLY A 110 8.70 22.78 -11.48
C GLY A 110 7.75 21.89 -12.28
N ASP A 111 8.02 21.72 -13.57
CA ASP A 111 7.22 20.88 -14.48
C ASP A 111 7.67 19.40 -14.51
N GLN A 112 8.68 19.04 -13.71
CA GLN A 112 9.19 17.67 -13.65
C GLN A 112 8.61 16.93 -12.45
N ALA A 113 8.16 15.70 -12.68
CA ALA A 113 7.70 14.79 -11.64
C ALA A 113 8.27 13.39 -11.89
N ILE A 114 8.64 12.69 -10.81
CA ILE A 114 8.95 11.26 -10.89
C ILE A 114 7.62 10.49 -11.00
N TYR A 115 7.52 9.67 -12.03
CA TYR A 115 6.43 8.71 -12.21
C TYR A 115 6.97 7.31 -12.01
N PHE A 116 6.45 6.63 -10.99
CA PHE A 116 6.74 5.22 -10.73
C PHE A 116 5.89 4.33 -11.65
N GLY A 117 6.31 3.08 -11.84
CA GLY A 117 5.58 2.05 -12.58
C GLY A 117 4.55 1.28 -11.74
N SER A 118 4.62 1.37 -10.41
CA SER A 118 3.60 0.81 -9.51
C SER A 118 3.56 1.50 -8.14
N TRP A 119 2.46 1.30 -7.40
CA TRP A 119 2.36 1.75 -6.00
C TRP A 119 3.43 1.14 -5.10
N ARG A 120 3.68 -0.17 -5.22
CA ARG A 120 4.70 -0.86 -4.43
C ARG A 120 6.09 -0.31 -4.69
N GLU A 121 6.46 -0.09 -5.96
CA GLU A 121 7.74 0.53 -6.32
C GLU A 121 7.90 1.92 -5.69
N ALA A 122 6.86 2.76 -5.78
CA ALA A 122 6.86 4.09 -5.19
C ALA A 122 7.07 4.03 -3.66
N MET A 123 6.29 3.19 -2.96
CA MET A 123 6.38 3.04 -1.50
C MET A 123 7.78 2.62 -1.07
N PHE A 124 8.38 1.60 -1.72
CA PHE A 124 9.71 1.14 -1.36
C PHE A 124 10.80 2.18 -1.67
N THR A 125 10.68 2.89 -2.79
CA THR A 125 11.64 3.94 -3.16
C THR A 125 11.58 5.12 -2.20
N ILE A 126 10.37 5.56 -1.84
CA ILE A 126 10.17 6.71 -0.96
C ILE A 126 10.52 6.35 0.48
N ALA A 127 10.15 5.15 0.97
CA ALA A 127 10.55 4.67 2.28
C ALA A 127 12.07 4.62 2.44
N LYS A 128 12.78 4.12 1.42
CA LYS A 128 14.25 4.16 1.37
C LYS A 128 14.76 5.60 1.45
N GLY A 129 14.21 6.49 0.61
CA GLY A 129 14.60 7.91 0.58
C GLY A 129 14.37 8.62 1.90
N LEU A 130 13.24 8.36 2.58
CA LEU A 130 12.94 8.87 3.91
C LEU A 130 13.93 8.35 4.95
N ARG A 131 14.28 7.06 4.89
CA ARG A 131 15.27 6.47 5.78
C ARG A 131 16.63 7.16 5.64
N GLU A 132 17.18 7.12 4.43
CA GLU A 132 18.56 7.56 4.16
C GLU A 132 18.73 9.08 4.29
N ASN A 133 17.74 9.86 3.84
CA ASN A 133 17.89 11.32 3.74
C ASN A 133 17.33 12.09 4.94
N TYR A 134 16.61 11.43 5.85
CA TYR A 134 15.97 12.06 7.01
C TYR A 134 16.23 11.30 8.31
N LEU A 135 15.77 10.06 8.45
CA LEU A 135 15.85 9.31 9.72
C LEU A 135 17.31 9.06 10.12
N ASP A 136 18.16 8.63 9.20
CA ASP A 136 19.60 8.40 9.45
C ASP A 136 20.35 9.69 9.81
N ARG A 137 19.73 10.84 9.59
CA ARG A 137 20.25 12.18 9.94
C ARG A 137 19.61 12.73 11.21
N GLY A 138 18.82 11.93 11.94
CA GLY A 138 18.15 12.31 13.17
C GLY A 138 16.84 13.08 12.99
N LEU A 139 16.32 13.19 11.76
CA LEU A 139 15.04 13.84 11.48
C LEU A 139 13.90 12.80 11.55
N THR A 140 13.61 12.31 12.75
CA THR A 140 12.68 11.19 12.96
C THR A 140 11.20 11.59 12.97
N GLU A 141 10.91 12.87 13.18
CA GLU A 141 9.54 13.40 13.26
C GLU A 141 9.19 14.30 12.06
N PRO A 142 7.92 14.35 11.61
CA PRO A 142 7.53 15.17 10.46
C PRO A 142 7.87 16.67 10.60
N TYR A 143 7.79 17.23 11.81
CA TYR A 143 8.22 18.61 12.08
C TYR A 143 9.71 18.84 11.80
N ALA A 144 10.56 17.86 12.12
CA ALA A 144 11.99 17.93 11.86
C ALA A 144 12.30 17.78 10.36
N MET A 145 11.53 16.95 9.65
CA MET A 145 11.66 16.76 8.20
C MET A 145 11.22 17.99 7.39
N ASN A 146 10.28 18.77 7.92
CA ASN A 146 9.54 19.82 7.23
C ASN A 146 10.40 20.69 6.32
N ARG A 147 11.46 21.32 6.86
CA ARG A 147 12.33 22.24 6.12
C ARG A 147 13.10 21.59 4.97
N ALA A 148 13.29 20.27 5.00
CA ALA A 148 14.01 19.52 3.99
C ALA A 148 13.08 18.82 3.00
N TYR A 149 11.80 18.60 3.35
CA TYR A 149 10.83 17.92 2.48
C TYR A 149 9.97 18.91 1.69
N ALA A 150 9.47 19.96 2.35
CA ALA A 150 8.46 20.85 1.77
C ALA A 150 8.78 22.33 2.00
N THR A 151 8.37 23.19 1.06
CA THR A 151 8.45 24.64 1.23
C THR A 151 7.42 25.16 2.23
N SER A 152 6.28 24.47 2.39
CA SER A 152 5.23 24.89 3.32
C SER A 152 5.67 24.68 4.78
N PRO A 153 5.61 25.72 5.64
CA PRO A 153 5.93 25.55 7.06
C PRO A 153 4.91 24.69 7.81
N HIS A 154 3.73 24.41 7.22
CA HIS A 154 2.66 23.64 7.85
C HIS A 154 2.68 22.15 7.50
N TRP A 155 3.53 21.71 6.57
CA TRP A 155 3.53 20.33 6.08
C TRP A 155 3.75 19.33 7.21
N GLY A 156 4.77 19.55 8.04
CA GLY A 156 5.06 18.65 9.18
C GLY A 156 3.87 18.48 10.12
N GLY A 157 3.15 19.57 10.43
CA GLY A 157 1.96 19.51 11.28
C GLY A 157 0.79 18.76 10.65
N LYS A 158 0.59 18.86 9.33
CA LYS A 158 -0.44 18.10 8.61
C LYS A 158 -0.11 16.60 8.55
N VAL A 159 1.16 16.24 8.36
CA VAL A 159 1.59 14.84 8.40
C VAL A 159 1.38 14.27 9.80
N THR A 160 1.81 14.99 10.85
CA THR A 160 1.57 14.59 12.25
C THR A 160 0.08 14.45 12.55
N TYR A 161 -0.78 15.32 12.00
CA TYR A 161 -2.24 15.18 12.14
C TYR A 161 -2.73 13.82 11.62
N PHE A 162 -2.37 13.43 10.40
CA PHE A 162 -2.79 12.14 9.84
C PHE A 162 -2.18 10.94 10.56
N MET A 163 -0.93 11.02 11.03
CA MET A 163 -0.35 9.97 11.86
C MET A 163 -1.16 9.78 13.15
N ASN A 164 -1.54 10.87 13.82
CA ASN A 164 -2.36 10.82 15.04
C ASN A 164 -3.80 10.36 14.78
N ASP A 165 -4.38 10.70 13.61
CA ASP A 165 -5.71 10.25 13.24
C ASP A 165 -5.74 8.73 12.95
N MET A 166 -4.71 8.22 12.26
CA MET A 166 -4.52 6.77 12.07
C MET A 166 -4.30 6.03 13.40
N GLU A 167 -3.52 6.61 14.32
CA GLU A 167 -3.30 6.04 15.65
C GLU A 167 -4.62 5.93 16.44
N LYS A 168 -5.43 6.99 16.45
CA LYS A 168 -6.77 6.95 17.09
C LYS A 168 -7.69 5.94 16.42
N PHE A 169 -7.64 5.83 15.10
CA PHE A 169 -8.40 4.84 14.36
C PHE A 169 -7.97 3.42 14.72
N ALA A 170 -6.66 3.14 14.78
CA ALA A 170 -6.10 1.85 15.16
C ALA A 170 -6.61 1.41 16.55
N GLN A 171 -6.52 2.29 17.55
CA GLN A 171 -6.98 2.02 18.90
C GLN A 171 -8.47 1.67 18.96
N LYS A 172 -9.30 2.40 18.19
CA LYS A 172 -10.74 2.11 18.09
C LYS A 172 -10.99 0.77 17.38
N TYR A 173 -10.33 0.53 16.25
CA TYR A 173 -10.46 -0.70 15.48
C TYR A 173 -10.09 -1.92 16.33
N GLU A 174 -8.99 -1.86 17.07
CA GLU A 174 -8.56 -2.93 17.95
C GLU A 174 -9.55 -3.17 19.10
N ALA A 175 -10.04 -2.10 19.75
CA ALA A 175 -11.04 -2.24 20.81
C ALA A 175 -12.34 -2.90 20.31
N GLU A 176 -12.81 -2.56 19.11
CA GLU A 176 -14.00 -3.14 18.51
C GLU A 176 -13.79 -4.62 18.10
N ASN A 177 -12.61 -4.96 17.57
CA ASN A 177 -12.30 -6.32 17.16
C ASN A 177 -11.96 -7.26 18.33
N ILE A 178 -11.40 -6.74 19.43
CA ILE A 178 -11.24 -7.52 20.67
C ILE A 178 -12.62 -7.92 21.20
N VAL A 179 -13.58 -6.98 21.27
CA VAL A 179 -14.94 -7.23 21.76
C VAL A 179 -15.68 -8.27 20.90
N ALA A 180 -15.43 -8.28 19.59
CA ALA A 180 -15.99 -9.28 18.68
C ALA A 180 -15.43 -10.70 18.94
N ASP A 181 -14.16 -10.83 19.32
CA ASP A 181 -13.50 -12.11 19.60
C ASP A 181 -13.88 -12.67 20.99
N VAL A 182 -14.12 -11.80 21.99
CA VAL A 182 -14.55 -12.25 23.33
C VAL A 182 -16.04 -12.60 23.46
N GLY A 183 -16.83 -12.51 22.38
CA GLY A 183 -18.16 -13.13 22.30
C GLY A 183 -19.09 -12.85 23.49
N PHE A 184 -19.27 -11.59 23.88
CA PHE A 184 -20.28 -11.27 24.89
C PHE A 184 -21.67 -11.50 24.29
N PRO A 185 -22.53 -12.37 24.87
CA PRO A 185 -23.93 -12.45 24.46
C PRO A 185 -24.58 -11.08 24.68
N PRO A 186 -25.61 -10.70 23.89
CA PRO A 186 -26.21 -9.37 23.96
C PRO A 186 -26.76 -9.13 25.37
N VAL A 187 -26.01 -8.35 26.16
CA VAL A 187 -26.50 -7.86 27.44
C VAL A 187 -27.59 -6.86 27.11
N LYS A 188 -28.84 -7.27 27.25
CA LYS A 188 -29.98 -6.34 27.29
C LYS A 188 -29.84 -5.49 28.55
N ILE A 189 -29.03 -4.43 28.49
CA ILE A 189 -29.05 -3.40 29.51
C ILE A 189 -30.34 -2.62 29.27
N ALA A 190 -31.39 -3.01 30.00
CA ALA A 190 -32.57 -2.17 30.16
C ALA A 190 -32.07 -0.82 30.66
N ALA A 191 -32.28 0.22 29.85
CA ALA A 191 -32.09 1.60 30.26
C ALA A 191 -33.00 1.85 31.46
N THR A 192 -32.44 1.79 32.67
CA THR A 192 -33.04 2.43 33.84
C THR A 192 -32.80 3.93 33.67
N SER A 193 -33.49 4.56 32.71
CA SER A 193 -33.59 6.01 32.65
C SER A 193 -34.39 6.45 33.86
N GLY A 194 -33.79 7.36 34.64
CA GLY A 194 -34.24 7.79 35.95
C GLY A 194 -35.75 8.04 36.07
N LEU A 195 -36.30 7.45 37.13
CA LEU A 195 -37.47 7.96 37.82
C LEU A 195 -37.14 9.36 38.35
N LEU A 196 -37.46 10.39 37.57
CA LEU A 196 -37.71 11.73 38.05
C LEU A 196 -38.96 12.27 37.34
N THR A 197 -40.12 11.94 37.90
CA THR A 197 -41.33 12.74 37.70
C THR A 197 -42.16 12.72 38.98
N GLN A 198 -42.11 13.86 39.68
CA GLN A 198 -43.18 14.52 40.45
C GLN A 198 -43.89 13.73 41.57
N ARG A 199 -43.59 14.11 42.83
CA ARG A 199 -44.49 14.88 43.70
C ARG A 199 -43.72 15.54 44.83
#